data_AF-A0A510DWX3-F1
#
_entry.id   AF-A0A510DWX3-F1
#
_cell.length_a   1.000
_cell.length_b   1.000
_cell.length_c   1.000
_cell.angle_alpha   90.00
_cell.angle_beta   90.00
_cell.angle_gamma   90.00
#
_symmetry.space_group_name_H-M   'P 1'
#
loop_
_entity.id
_entity.type
_entity.pdbx_description
1 polymer ?
#
loop_
_entity_poly.entity_id
_entity_poly.type
_entity_poly.pdbx_seq_one_letter_code
_entity_poly.pdbx_strand_id
1 'polypeptide(L)'
;MESVIAKSVRYTDENGFIISQKPCKGFAVYLAIMPTNSVKEVSVFKIDGCKEEYVKSFDSTEGSMEVVKEMEGMPQGLVNVVLQTLK
;
A
#
# COMPACT_ATOMS: atom_id res chain seq x y z
N MET A 1 -13.73 -17.26 9.08
CA MET A 1 -13.02 -16.80 7.87
C MET A 1 -13.63 -15.47 7.51
N GLU A 2 -12.98 -14.36 7.87
CA GLU A 2 -13.44 -13.04 7.47
C GLU A 2 -13.25 -12.91 5.96
N SER A 3 -14.35 -12.71 5.24
CA SER A 3 -14.40 -12.81 3.78
C SER A 3 -13.87 -11.50 3.20
N VAL A 4 -12.62 -11.44 2.75
CA VAL A 4 -12.06 -10.26 2.06
C VAL A 4 -12.89 -9.97 0.81
N ILE A 5 -13.51 -8.79 0.72
CA ILE A 5 -14.49 -8.47 -0.35
C ILE A 5 -13.80 -8.14 -1.67
N ALA A 6 -12.67 -7.44 -1.60
CA ALA A 6 -11.93 -7.02 -2.78
C ALA A 6 -10.45 -6.89 -2.43
N LYS A 7 -9.59 -7.48 -3.27
CA LYS A 7 -8.14 -7.28 -3.24
C LYS A 7 -7.75 -6.59 -4.54
N SER A 8 -7.39 -5.31 -4.47
CA SER A 8 -6.78 -4.60 -5.61
C SER A 8 -5.32 -4.32 -5.31
N VAL A 9 -4.49 -4.27 -6.35
CA VAL A 9 -3.06 -3.97 -6.23
C VAL A 9 -2.70 -2.81 -7.13
N ARG A 10 -1.90 -1.88 -6.61
CA ARG A 10 -1.22 -0.86 -7.38
C ARG A 10 0.27 -1.10 -7.29
N TYR A 11 0.97 -0.91 -8.39
CA TYR A 11 2.42 -1.00 -8.42
C TYR A 11 3.03 0.37 -8.58
N THR A 12 4.17 0.59 -7.94
CA THR A 12 5.00 1.77 -8.16
C THR A 12 6.43 1.38 -8.50
N ASP A 13 7.14 2.24 -9.23
CA ASP A 13 8.60 2.14 -9.34
C ASP A 13 9.31 2.45 -8.01
N GLU A 14 10.65 2.45 -8.03
CA GLU A 14 11.50 2.76 -6.85
C GLU A 14 11.33 4.19 -6.32
N ASN A 15 10.79 5.11 -7.12
CA ASN A 15 10.54 6.50 -6.73
C ASN A 15 9.09 6.75 -6.29
N GLY A 16 8.23 5.73 -6.37
CA GLY A 16 6.83 5.82 -5.97
C GLY A 16 5.89 6.32 -7.07
N PHE A 17 6.29 6.28 -8.35
CA PHE A 17 5.40 6.57 -9.47
C PHE A 17 4.60 5.35 -9.87
N ILE A 18 3.28 5.51 -10.05
CA ILE A 18 2.38 4.42 -10.43
C ILE A 18 2.75 3.87 -11.81
N ILE A 19 2.83 2.54 -11.90
CA ILE A 19 3.09 1.81 -13.13
C ILE A 19 2.04 0.72 -13.33
N SER A 20 1.81 0.35 -14.59
CA SER A 20 0.74 -0.58 -14.97
C SER A 20 1.07 -2.05 -14.75
N GLN A 21 2.36 -2.39 -14.59
CA GLN A 21 2.84 -3.76 -14.44
C GLN A 21 3.69 -3.91 -13.19
N LYS A 22 3.77 -5.13 -12.68
CA LYS A 22 4.62 -5.46 -11.54
C LYS A 22 6.10 -5.20 -11.90
N PRO A 23 6.79 -4.30 -11.18
CA PRO A 23 8.19 -4.00 -11.47
C PRO A 23 9.12 -5.09 -10.92
N CYS A 24 10.35 -5.13 -11.43
CA CYS A 24 11.44 -5.88 -10.78
C CYS A 24 11.96 -5.16 -9.53
N LYS A 25 11.80 -3.83 -9.44
CA LYS A 25 12.14 -3.03 -8.26
C LYS A 25 11.14 -1.92 -8.05
N GLY A 26 10.65 -1.77 -6.82
CA GLY A 26 9.64 -0.78 -6.49
C GLY A 26 8.74 -1.28 -5.37
N PHE A 27 7.44 -1.02 -5.47
CA PHE A 27 6.49 -1.38 -4.42
C PHE A 27 5.18 -1.94 -4.98
N ALA A 28 4.57 -2.83 -4.19
CA ALA A 28 3.17 -3.24 -4.36
C ALA A 28 2.35 -2.68 -3.19
N VAL A 29 1.23 -2.05 -3.51
CA VAL A 29 0.29 -1.49 -2.56
C VAL A 29 -1.03 -2.24 -2.72
N TYR A 30 -1.33 -3.12 -1.78
CA TYR A 30 -2.53 -3.94 -1.77
C TYR A 30 -3.62 -3.29 -0.93
N LEU A 31 -4.79 -3.13 -1.51
CA LEU A 31 -6.00 -2.72 -0.79
C LEU A 31 -6.85 -3.96 -0.50
N ALA A 32 -7.19 -4.16 0.77
CA ALA A 32 -8.19 -5.10 1.25
C ALA A 32 -9.37 -4.33 1.88
N ILE A 33 -10.60 -4.80 1.66
CA ILE A 33 -11.80 -4.21 2.27
C ILE A 33 -12.42 -5.25 3.20
N MET A 34 -12.51 -4.91 4.48
CA MET A 34 -13.10 -5.74 5.52
C MET A 34 -14.63 -5.54 5.55
N PRO A 35 -15.45 -6.60 5.36
CA PRO A 35 -16.92 -6.49 5.33
C PRO A 35 -17.54 -5.91 6.58
N THR A 36 -16.99 -6.29 7.73
CA THR A 36 -17.66 -6.24 9.04
C THR A 36 -17.78 -4.82 9.56
N ASN A 37 -16.85 -3.95 9.17
CA ASN A 37 -16.72 -2.57 9.63
C ASN A 37 -16.45 -1.58 8.49
N SER A 38 -16.44 -2.04 7.24
CA SER A 38 -16.08 -1.23 6.05
C SER A 38 -14.70 -0.57 6.14
N VAL A 39 -13.80 -1.14 6.96
CA VAL A 39 -12.42 -0.66 7.07
C VAL A 39 -11.64 -1.07 5.83
N LYS A 40 -10.93 -0.11 5.24
CA LYS A 40 -9.95 -0.35 4.19
C LYS A 40 -8.61 -0.60 4.86
N GLU A 41 -7.92 -1.65 4.45
CA GLU A 41 -6.54 -1.92 4.84
C GLU A 41 -5.65 -1.80 3.60
N VAL A 42 -4.57 -1.03 3.71
CA VAL A 42 -3.57 -0.85 2.68
C VAL A 42 -2.25 -1.45 3.15
N SER A 43 -1.86 -2.56 2.55
CA SER A 43 -0.59 -3.24 2.82
C SER A 43 0.46 -2.89 1.75
N VAL A 44 1.63 -2.45 2.19
CA VAL A 44 2.77 -2.06 1.35
C VAL A 44 3.83 -3.16 1.39
N PHE A 45 4.29 -3.57 0.21
CA PHE A 45 5.38 -4.51 0.02
C PHE A 45 6.45 -3.88 -0.85
N LYS A 46 7.71 -4.07 -0.49
CA LYS A 46 8.86 -3.73 -1.33
C LYS A 46 9.12 -4.87 -2.30
N ILE A 47 9.36 -4.55 -3.56
CA ILE A 47 9.71 -5.52 -4.60
C ILE A 47 11.21 -5.37 -4.90
N ASP A 48 11.94 -6.49 -4.82
CA ASP A 48 13.33 -6.58 -5.29
C ASP A 48 13.55 -7.90 -6.05
N GLY A 49 13.80 -7.77 -7.35
CA GLY A 49 13.82 -8.87 -8.32
C GLY A 49 12.47 -9.59 -8.40
N CYS A 50 12.42 -10.78 -7.80
CA CYS A 50 11.24 -11.65 -7.81
C CYS A 50 10.57 -11.76 -6.42
N LYS A 51 11.06 -11.03 -5.41
CA LYS A 51 10.57 -11.15 -4.03
C LYS A 51 9.77 -9.92 -3.64
N GLU A 52 8.64 -10.16 -2.99
CA GLU A 52 7.88 -9.16 -2.25
C GLU A 52 8.21 -9.31 -0.77
N GLU A 53 8.69 -8.23 -0.15
CA GLU A 53 8.96 -8.14 1.27
C GLU A 53 7.94 -7.21 1.91
N TYR A 54 7.23 -7.68 2.93
CA TYR A 54 6.28 -6.85 3.66
C TYR A 54 7.00 -5.69 4.32
N VAL A 55 6.48 -4.48 4.10
CA VAL A 55 6.99 -3.27 4.74
C VAL A 55 6.10 -2.93 5.92
N LYS A 56 4.84 -2.62 5.65
CA LYS A 56 3.87 -2.16 6.64
C LYS A 56 2.45 -2.16 6.08
N SER A 57 1.45 -2.14 6.95
CA SER A 57 0.04 -1.98 6.61
C SER A 57 -0.57 -0.82 7.39
N PHE A 58 -1.54 -0.16 6.78
CA PHE A 58 -2.28 0.96 7.33
C PHE A 58 -3.77 0.70 7.16
N ASP A 59 -4.61 1.30 8.00
CA ASP A 59 -6.05 1.21 7.85
C ASP A 59 -6.74 2.57 7.75
N SER A 60 -7.99 2.58 7.27
CA SER A 60 -8.75 3.82 7.05
C SER A 60 -9.11 4.59 8.32
N THR A 61 -8.81 4.06 9.51
CA THR A 61 -9.03 4.73 10.79
C THR A 61 -7.81 5.50 11.26
N GLU A 62 -6.63 5.22 10.70
CA GLU A 62 -5.39 5.92 11.02
C GLU A 62 -5.34 7.34 10.45
N GLY A 63 -4.69 8.25 11.18
CA GLY A 63 -4.54 9.64 10.76
C GLY A 63 -3.55 9.77 9.60
N SER A 64 -3.83 10.64 8.63
CA SER A 64 -2.92 10.87 7.49
C SER A 64 -1.51 11.29 7.93
N MET A 65 -1.40 12.01 9.06
CA MET A 65 -0.11 12.44 9.61
C MET A 65 0.67 11.29 10.26
N GLU A 66 -0.03 10.32 10.84
CA GLU A 66 0.57 9.10 11.39
C GLU A 66 1.15 8.25 10.26
N VAL A 67 0.37 8.03 9.20
CA VAL A 67 0.84 7.32 7.99
C VAL A 67 2.11 7.96 7.42
N VAL A 68 2.14 9.29 7.26
CA VAL A 68 3.32 10.00 6.75
C VAL A 68 4.54 9.80 7.65
N LYS A 69 4.35 9.87 8.97
CA LYS A 69 5.43 9.69 9.95
C LYS A 69 5.97 8.26 9.92
N GLU A 70 5.09 7.27 9.82
CA GLU A 70 5.50 5.86 9.79
C GLU A 70 6.16 5.44 8.47
N MET A 71 5.95 6.21 7.41
CA MET A 71 6.61 6.04 6.11
C MET A 71 7.79 7.00 5.92
N GLU A 72 8.31 7.61 6.98
CA GLU A 72 9.49 8.48 6.91
C GLU A 72 10.69 7.73 6.28
N GLY A 73 11.34 8.34 5.30
CA GLY A 73 12.43 7.71 4.53
C GLY A 73 11.97 6.90 3.32
N MET A 74 10.67 6.74 3.08
CA MET A 74 10.12 6.17 1.84
C MET A 74 9.96 7.23 0.75
N PRO A 75 9.91 6.84 -0.54
CA PRO A 75 9.66 7.78 -1.62
C PRO A 75 8.31 8.51 -1.45
N GLN A 76 8.30 9.83 -1.59
CA GLN A 76 7.09 10.63 -1.41
C GLN A 76 5.95 10.21 -2.35
N GLY A 77 6.27 9.73 -3.56
CA GLY A 77 5.29 9.18 -4.50
C GLY A 77 4.53 7.99 -3.90
N LEU A 78 5.24 7.09 -3.22
CA LEU A 78 4.64 5.91 -2.59
C LEU A 78 3.71 6.33 -1.44
N VAL A 79 4.16 7.26 -0.59
CA VAL A 79 3.35 7.79 0.52
C VAL A 79 2.04 8.38 -0.01
N ASN A 80 2.12 9.15 -1.11
CA ASN A 80 0.93 9.70 -1.75
C ASN A 80 0.00 8.62 -2.30
N VAL A 81 0.54 7.55 -2.89
CA VAL A 81 -0.26 6.41 -3.39
C VAL A 81 -0.97 5.71 -2.23
N VAL A 82 -0.30 5.49 -1.10
CA VAL A 82 -0.90 4.88 0.10
C VAL A 82 -2.04 5.73 0.63
N LEU A 83 -1.80 7.03 0.86
CA LEU A 83 -2.82 7.98 1.33
C LEU A 83 -4.02 8.06 0.38
N GLN A 84 -3.79 8.05 -0.93
CA GLN A 84 -4.87 8.04 -1.93
C GLN A 84 -5.65 6.72 -1.95
N THR A 85 -5.01 5.61 -1.59
CA THR A 85 -5.65 4.28 -1.56
C THR A 85 -6.47 4.09 -0.28
N LEU A 86 -6.06 4.73 0.82
CA LEU A 86 -6.80 4.75 2.09
C LEU A 86 -8.07 5.62 2.05
N LYS A 87 -8.10 6.68 1.23
CA LYS A 87 -9.30 7.51 0.97
C LYS A 87 -10.43 6.67 0.35
#